data_AF-A0A1E4CPK5-F1
#
_entry.id   AF-A0A1E4CPK5-F1
#
_cell.length_a   1.000
_cell.length_b   1.000
_cell.length_c   1.000
_cell.angle_alpha   90.00
_cell.angle_beta   90.00
_cell.angle_gamma   90.00
#
_symmetry.space_group_name_H-M   'P 1'
#
loop_
_entity.id
_entity.type
_entity.pdbx_description
1 polymer ?
#
loop_
_entity_poly.entity_id
_entity_poly.type
_entity_poly.pdbx_seq_one_letter_code
_entity_poly.pdbx_strand_id
1 'polypeptide(L)'
;MTDTAVYAAGGVVWRLVEGKLKILLIHRTAYADVTLPKGKVDPGETLAETAVREIFEETGIRVALGIPVGVSRYRMPRGRQKIVHYWAAEATEKAIRASAFVPNKEIAAIEWLSPRRALAQLSYPVDVEILEQFLTYVDDGVLATFPIIALRHAKATPREDWDGPDAARPLAPGRGARQAKALVGQLAAFGVRRIISSDAVRCVATVTPLAKALGRPIHSTPLIGQDAWEDGTSDVRAVIGKRVRARKPAVLSSHGPVLPGILSELALATGTLRGSYLGSASSLEPAAFSVVHLPREHPGSGIVSIETHVPKV
;
A
#
# COMPACT_ATOMS: atom_id res chain seq x y z
N MET A 1 -4.40 2.03 34.00
CA MET A 1 -3.79 0.96 33.19
C MET A 1 -4.00 1.33 31.73
N THR A 2 -2.94 1.65 31.00
CA THR A 2 -3.02 2.01 29.58
C THR A 2 -3.52 0.81 28.79
N ASP A 3 -4.72 0.95 28.23
CA ASP A 3 -5.37 -0.07 27.42
C ASP A 3 -4.52 -0.34 26.18
N THR A 4 -3.71 -1.40 26.21
CA THR A 4 -2.73 -1.69 25.16
C THR A 4 -3.45 -2.36 24.00
N ALA A 5 -3.76 -1.55 22.99
CA ALA A 5 -4.39 -2.00 21.75
C ALA A 5 -3.55 -3.08 21.05
N VAL A 6 -4.21 -4.11 20.54
CA VAL A 6 -3.62 -5.15 19.68
C VAL A 6 -3.95 -4.82 18.24
N TYR A 7 -2.91 -4.55 17.46
CA TYR A 7 -3.04 -4.31 16.03
C TYR A 7 -2.95 -5.61 15.26
N ALA A 8 -3.78 -5.71 14.23
CA ALA A 8 -3.84 -6.80 13.28
C ALA A 8 -4.12 -6.24 11.90
N ALA A 9 -3.82 -7.01 10.87
CA ALA A 9 -4.12 -6.66 9.50
C ALA A 9 -4.45 -7.90 8.67
N GLY A 10 -5.21 -7.70 7.60
CA GLY A 10 -5.67 -8.75 6.71
C GLY A 10 -6.28 -8.18 5.45
N GLY A 11 -7.12 -8.95 4.78
CA GLY A 11 -7.76 -8.45 3.58
C GLY A 11 -8.98 -9.23 3.09
N VAL A 12 -9.77 -8.54 2.27
CA VAL A 12 -10.79 -9.17 1.44
C VAL A 12 -10.10 -9.64 0.18
N VAL A 13 -9.70 -10.93 0.19
CA VAL A 13 -9.04 -11.55 -0.96
C VAL A 13 -10.10 -11.97 -1.98
N TRP A 14 -9.97 -11.49 -3.21
CA TRP A 14 -10.97 -11.68 -4.25
C TRP A 14 -10.35 -12.15 -5.56
N ARG A 15 -11.19 -12.75 -6.43
CA ARG A 15 -10.86 -13.06 -7.82
C ARG A 15 -12.11 -13.02 -8.69
N LEU A 16 -11.92 -12.91 -10.00
CA LEU A 16 -12.97 -13.16 -10.99
C LEU A 16 -12.81 -14.56 -11.57
N VAL A 17 -13.90 -15.31 -11.63
CA VAL A 17 -13.99 -16.59 -12.35
C VAL A 17 -15.13 -16.47 -13.34
N GLU A 18 -14.82 -16.48 -14.63
CA GLU A 18 -15.81 -16.29 -15.70
C GLU A 18 -16.65 -15.00 -15.49
N GLY A 19 -15.97 -13.91 -15.12
CA GLY A 19 -16.61 -12.62 -14.82
C GLY A 19 -17.36 -12.57 -13.49
N LYS A 20 -17.44 -13.67 -12.73
CA LYS A 20 -18.14 -13.72 -11.43
C LYS A 20 -17.17 -13.49 -10.29
N LEU A 21 -17.49 -12.53 -9.43
CA LEU A 21 -16.75 -12.25 -8.21
C LEU A 21 -16.78 -13.43 -7.24
N LYS A 22 -15.60 -13.79 -6.74
CA LYS A 22 -15.40 -14.76 -5.66
C LYS A 22 -14.59 -14.15 -4.54
N ILE A 23 -15.01 -14.39 -3.31
CA ILE A 23 -14.36 -13.95 -2.07
C ILE A 23 -13.77 -15.16 -1.37
N LEU A 24 -12.56 -15.05 -0.88
CA LEU A 24 -11.90 -16.08 -0.10
C LEU A 24 -12.25 -15.94 1.38
N LEU A 25 -12.80 -17.01 1.96
CA LEU A 25 -12.92 -17.15 3.41
C LEU A 25 -11.99 -18.26 3.92
N ILE A 26 -11.60 -18.15 5.18
CA ILE A 26 -10.80 -19.15 5.90
C ILE A 26 -11.62 -19.78 7.02
N HIS A 27 -11.45 -21.08 7.22
CA HIS A 27 -12.06 -21.86 8.30
C HIS A 27 -11.00 -22.14 9.37
N ARG A 28 -11.15 -21.59 10.57
CA ARG A 28 -10.12 -21.70 11.62
C ARG A 28 -10.36 -22.93 12.49
N THR A 29 -9.34 -23.78 12.61
CA THR A 29 -9.40 -25.05 13.33
C THR A 29 -9.70 -24.86 14.82
N ALA A 30 -9.04 -23.90 15.47
CA ALA A 30 -9.11 -23.72 16.92
C ALA A 30 -10.45 -23.15 17.41
N TYR A 31 -11.13 -22.37 16.58
CA TYR A 31 -12.37 -21.68 16.94
C TYR A 31 -13.61 -22.24 16.25
N ALA A 32 -13.42 -23.12 15.25
CA ALA A 32 -14.47 -23.65 14.38
C ALA A 32 -15.34 -22.54 13.77
N ASP A 33 -14.71 -21.45 13.35
CA ASP A 33 -15.36 -20.28 12.76
C ASP A 33 -14.84 -19.97 11.36
N VAL A 34 -15.56 -19.09 10.67
CA VAL A 34 -15.29 -18.66 9.30
C VAL A 34 -15.05 -17.16 9.29
N THR A 35 -13.88 -16.74 8.83
CA THR A 35 -13.48 -15.33 8.85
C THR A 35 -12.78 -14.91 7.57
N LEU A 36 -12.56 -13.59 7.42
CA LEU A 36 -11.56 -13.07 6.47
C LEU A 36 -10.14 -13.37 6.97
N PRO A 37 -9.16 -13.59 6.06
CA PRO A 37 -7.77 -13.82 6.43
C PRO A 37 -7.16 -12.58 7.08
N LYS A 38 -6.56 -12.76 8.26
CA LYS A 38 -6.00 -11.69 9.09
C LYS A 38 -5.20 -12.27 10.26
N GLY A 39 -4.16 -11.55 10.67
CA GLY A 39 -3.46 -11.87 11.91
C GLY A 39 -2.76 -10.67 12.52
N LYS A 40 -1.94 -10.94 13.55
CA LYS A 40 -1.41 -9.88 14.43
C LYS A 40 -0.18 -9.25 13.81
N VAL A 41 0.02 -7.97 14.09
CA VAL A 41 1.24 -7.26 13.70
C VAL A 41 2.41 -7.80 14.52
N ASP A 42 3.45 -8.26 13.84
CA ASP A 42 4.70 -8.69 14.47
C ASP A 42 5.58 -7.50 14.89
N PRO A 43 6.49 -7.68 15.87
CA PRO A 43 7.41 -6.62 16.27
C PRO A 43 8.21 -6.06 15.08
N GLY A 44 8.11 -4.76 14.86
CA GLY A 44 8.78 -4.06 13.77
C GLY A 44 8.03 -4.06 12.43
N GLU A 45 6.89 -4.75 12.34
CA GLU A 45 6.09 -4.85 11.12
C GLU A 45 5.08 -3.68 11.01
N THR A 46 4.79 -3.30 9.77
CA THR A 46 3.68 -2.38 9.45
C THR A 46 2.40 -3.15 9.12
N LEU A 47 1.25 -2.47 9.19
CA LEU A 47 -0.04 -3.10 8.89
C LEU A 47 -0.10 -3.65 7.46
N ALA A 48 0.50 -2.96 6.49
CA ALA A 48 0.54 -3.40 5.10
C ALA A 48 1.39 -4.68 4.93
N GLU A 49 2.54 -4.75 5.60
CA GLU A 49 3.38 -5.96 5.64
C GLU A 49 2.64 -7.13 6.31
N THR A 50 2.04 -6.87 7.47
CA THR A 50 1.22 -7.85 8.19
C THR A 50 0.12 -8.39 7.31
N ALA A 51 -0.63 -7.54 6.61
CA ALA A 51 -1.74 -7.99 5.76
C ALA A 51 -1.27 -8.97 4.68
N VAL A 52 -0.18 -8.66 3.96
CA VAL A 52 0.31 -9.55 2.89
C VAL A 52 0.95 -10.83 3.44
N ARG A 53 1.62 -10.76 4.59
CA ARG A 53 2.20 -11.93 5.27
C ARG A 53 1.10 -12.87 5.74
N GLU A 54 0.15 -12.37 6.50
CA GLU A 54 -0.95 -13.16 7.08
C GLU A 54 -1.82 -13.79 5.99
N ILE A 55 -2.17 -13.03 4.95
CA ILE A 55 -2.88 -13.61 3.79
C ILE A 55 -2.07 -14.76 3.19
N PHE A 56 -0.75 -14.61 3.04
CA PHE A 56 0.08 -15.68 2.49
C PHE A 56 0.21 -16.88 3.43
N GLU A 57 0.38 -16.67 4.72
CA GLU A 57 0.51 -17.73 5.74
C GLU A 57 -0.78 -18.55 5.86
N GLU A 58 -1.93 -17.89 5.91
CA GLU A 58 -3.23 -18.55 6.08
C GLU A 58 -3.76 -19.19 4.79
N THR A 59 -3.36 -18.71 3.61
CA THR A 59 -3.99 -19.09 2.33
C THR A 59 -3.04 -19.59 1.25
N GLY A 60 -1.73 -19.50 1.47
CA GLY A 60 -0.71 -19.79 0.47
C GLY A 60 -0.69 -18.84 -0.74
N ILE A 61 -1.57 -17.83 -0.79
CA ILE A 61 -1.74 -16.94 -1.94
C ILE A 61 -0.94 -15.66 -1.74
N ARG A 62 0.00 -15.40 -2.64
CA ARG A 62 0.74 -14.13 -2.68
C ARG A 62 -0.10 -13.05 -3.33
N VAL A 63 -0.31 -11.95 -2.62
CA VAL A 63 -1.10 -10.81 -3.08
C VAL A 63 -0.30 -9.52 -3.07
N ALA A 64 -0.80 -8.51 -3.79
CA ALA A 64 -0.47 -7.11 -3.57
C ALA A 64 -1.72 -6.39 -3.10
N LEU A 65 -1.57 -5.44 -2.19
CA LEU A 65 -2.69 -4.67 -1.63
C LEU A 65 -3.22 -3.67 -2.66
N GLY A 66 -4.54 -3.65 -2.81
CA GLY A 66 -5.31 -2.61 -3.47
C GLY A 66 -5.83 -1.60 -2.44
N ILE A 67 -7.06 -1.11 -2.65
CA ILE A 67 -7.65 -0.09 -1.79
C ILE A 67 -7.83 -0.57 -0.33
N PRO A 68 -7.64 0.32 0.67
CA PRO A 68 -8.08 0.04 2.03
C PRO A 68 -9.60 -0.11 2.05
N VAL A 69 -10.09 -1.13 2.77
CA VAL A 69 -11.52 -1.46 2.85
C VAL A 69 -12.15 -0.91 4.12
N GLY A 70 -11.50 -1.12 5.27
CA GLY A 70 -12.08 -0.70 6.54
C GLY A 70 -11.27 -1.14 7.75
N VAL A 71 -11.74 -0.74 8.93
CA VAL A 71 -11.12 -1.05 10.21
C VAL A 71 -12.14 -1.60 11.19
N SER A 72 -11.93 -2.84 11.63
CA SER A 72 -12.73 -3.45 12.70
C SER A 72 -12.14 -3.11 14.07
N ARG A 73 -13.01 -2.79 15.04
CA ARG A 73 -12.62 -2.50 16.43
C ARG A 73 -13.51 -3.27 17.39
N TYR A 74 -12.92 -4.13 18.20
CA TYR A 74 -13.67 -4.88 19.22
C TYR A 74 -12.83 -5.13 20.47
N ARG A 75 -13.50 -5.38 21.60
CA ARG A 75 -12.82 -5.66 22.86
C ARG A 75 -12.49 -7.15 22.97
N MET A 76 -11.26 -7.44 23.37
CA MET A 76 -10.81 -8.77 23.73
C MET A 76 -11.03 -9.05 25.23
N PRO A 77 -10.96 -10.32 25.66
CA PRO A 77 -10.88 -10.66 27.07
C PRO A 77 -9.77 -9.87 27.78
N ARG A 78 -10.00 -9.50 29.05
CA ARG A 78 -9.12 -8.64 29.87
C ARG A 78 -9.05 -7.17 29.42
N GLY A 79 -10.06 -6.69 28.69
CA GLY A 79 -10.29 -5.27 28.42
C GLY A 79 -9.55 -4.69 27.22
N ARG A 80 -8.54 -5.38 26.68
CA ARG A 80 -7.71 -4.90 25.56
C ARG A 80 -8.53 -4.65 24.31
N GLN A 81 -8.35 -3.51 23.66
CA GLN A 81 -8.91 -3.26 22.34
C GLN A 81 -8.14 -4.02 21.25
N LYS A 82 -8.83 -4.67 20.31
CA LYS A 82 -8.25 -5.18 19.07
C LYS A 82 -8.71 -4.31 17.89
N ILE A 83 -7.75 -3.93 17.06
CA ILE A 83 -7.94 -3.07 15.89
C ILE A 83 -7.40 -3.83 14.68
N VAL A 84 -8.25 -4.13 13.70
CA VAL A 84 -7.88 -4.87 12.50
C VAL A 84 -8.09 -4.01 11.26
N HIS A 85 -7.04 -3.83 10.45
CA HIS A 85 -7.11 -3.11 9.18
C HIS A 85 -7.23 -4.09 8.01
N TYR A 86 -8.12 -3.80 7.06
CA TYR A 86 -8.34 -4.64 5.90
C TYR A 86 -8.10 -3.88 4.59
N TRP A 87 -7.50 -4.56 3.62
CA TRP A 87 -7.34 -4.10 2.24
C TRP A 87 -8.02 -5.07 1.27
N ALA A 88 -8.42 -4.56 0.11
CA ALA A 88 -8.79 -5.40 -1.01
C ALA A 88 -7.52 -6.03 -1.60
N ALA A 89 -7.55 -7.32 -1.92
CA ALA A 89 -6.39 -8.03 -2.46
C ALA A 89 -6.81 -8.95 -3.61
N GLU A 90 -6.36 -8.66 -4.83
CA GLU A 90 -6.66 -9.49 -6.01
C GLU A 90 -5.76 -10.73 -6.03
N ALA A 91 -6.37 -11.91 -5.92
CA ALA A 91 -5.69 -13.18 -6.13
C ALA A 91 -5.61 -13.49 -7.63
N THR A 92 -4.52 -13.04 -8.26
CA THR A 92 -4.27 -13.30 -9.69
C THR A 92 -4.26 -14.80 -10.00
N GLU A 93 -4.59 -15.19 -11.23
CA GLU A 93 -4.54 -16.60 -11.64
C GLU A 93 -3.18 -17.25 -11.38
N LYS A 94 -2.09 -16.51 -11.62
CA LYS A 94 -0.72 -16.96 -11.32
C LYS A 94 -0.55 -17.25 -9.83
N ALA A 95 -1.05 -16.37 -8.95
CA ALA A 95 -0.96 -16.56 -7.50
C ALA A 95 -1.80 -17.74 -7.01
N ILE A 96 -2.99 -17.95 -7.60
CA ILE A 96 -3.83 -19.12 -7.31
C ILE A 96 -3.12 -20.42 -7.72
N ARG A 97 -2.58 -20.49 -8.95
CA ARG A 97 -1.88 -21.68 -9.43
C ARG A 97 -0.60 -21.99 -8.66
N ALA A 98 0.06 -20.96 -8.14
CA ALA A 98 1.25 -21.09 -7.30
C ALA A 98 0.92 -21.28 -5.81
N SER A 99 -0.36 -21.21 -5.41
CA SER A 99 -0.73 -21.40 -4.01
C SER A 99 -0.43 -22.83 -3.59
N ALA A 100 0.23 -22.95 -2.45
CA ALA A 100 0.59 -24.21 -1.84
C ALA A 100 -0.13 -24.40 -0.49
N PHE A 101 -1.34 -23.86 -0.35
CA PHE A 101 -2.11 -24.02 0.89
C PHE A 101 -2.27 -25.49 1.24
N VAL A 102 -1.91 -25.82 2.48
CA VAL A 102 -2.17 -27.12 3.10
C VAL A 102 -2.86 -26.85 4.43
N PRO A 103 -4.00 -27.50 4.71
CA PRO A 103 -4.63 -27.45 6.02
C PRO A 103 -3.64 -27.69 7.16
N ASN A 104 -3.73 -26.89 8.20
CA ASN A 104 -2.82 -26.95 9.34
C ASN A 104 -3.59 -26.75 10.66
N LYS A 105 -2.86 -26.67 11.77
CA LYS A 105 -3.46 -26.55 13.11
C LYS A 105 -4.22 -25.23 13.32
N GLU A 106 -3.97 -24.22 12.49
CA GLU A 106 -4.61 -22.92 12.55
C GLU A 106 -5.76 -22.81 11.54
N ILE A 107 -5.53 -23.20 10.29
CA ILE A 107 -6.51 -23.11 9.20
C ILE A 107 -6.87 -24.51 8.69
N ALA A 108 -8.12 -24.90 8.88
CA ALA A 108 -8.66 -26.19 8.45
C ALA A 108 -8.97 -26.23 6.95
N ALA A 109 -9.45 -25.11 6.40
CA ALA A 109 -9.82 -25.01 4.99
C ALA A 109 -9.85 -23.56 4.51
N ILE A 110 -9.76 -23.37 3.20
CA ILE A 110 -10.04 -22.11 2.52
C ILE A 110 -11.14 -22.34 1.47
N GLU A 111 -12.06 -21.39 1.32
CA GLU A 111 -13.20 -21.54 0.41
C GLU A 111 -13.43 -20.28 -0.41
N TRP A 112 -13.68 -20.44 -1.72
CA TRP A 112 -14.04 -19.36 -2.64
C TRP A 112 -15.55 -19.29 -2.83
N LEU A 113 -16.18 -18.23 -2.34
CA LEU A 113 -17.63 -18.07 -2.30
C LEU A 113 -18.11 -16.90 -3.17
N SER A 114 -19.38 -16.96 -3.59
CA SER A 114 -20.04 -15.74 -4.09
C SER A 114 -20.24 -14.74 -2.94
N PRO A 115 -20.36 -13.42 -3.21
CA PRO A 115 -20.60 -12.41 -2.18
C PRO A 115 -21.74 -12.77 -1.22
N ARG A 116 -22.90 -13.16 -1.77
CA ARG A 116 -24.07 -13.57 -0.98
C ARG A 116 -23.78 -14.73 -0.03
N ARG A 117 -23.02 -15.74 -0.49
CA ARG A 117 -22.66 -16.89 0.34
C ARG A 117 -21.60 -16.52 1.38
N ALA A 118 -20.64 -15.66 1.02
CA ALA A 118 -19.62 -15.21 1.94
C ALA A 118 -20.24 -14.44 3.12
N LEU A 119 -21.12 -13.47 2.84
CA LEU A 119 -21.87 -12.73 3.87
C LEU A 119 -22.65 -13.67 4.81
N ALA A 120 -23.28 -14.72 4.26
CA ALA A 120 -24.05 -15.67 5.06
C ALA A 120 -23.20 -16.64 5.90
N GLN A 121 -21.93 -16.86 5.55
CA GLN A 121 -21.05 -17.80 6.25
C GLN A 121 -20.14 -17.15 7.29
N LEU A 122 -19.81 -15.87 7.14
CA LEU A 122 -18.95 -15.16 8.09
C LEU A 122 -19.52 -15.25 9.50
N SER A 123 -18.69 -15.69 10.44
CA SER A 123 -19.13 -15.96 11.82
C SER A 123 -19.25 -14.70 12.68
N TYR A 124 -18.68 -13.58 12.25
CA TYR A 124 -18.62 -12.34 13.04
C TYR A 124 -19.21 -11.15 12.29
N PRO A 125 -20.11 -10.36 12.92
CA PRO A 125 -20.68 -9.15 12.31
C PRO A 125 -19.63 -8.16 11.80
N VAL A 126 -18.51 -8.02 12.51
CA VAL A 126 -17.44 -7.09 12.10
C VAL A 126 -16.76 -7.49 10.80
N ASP A 127 -16.70 -8.79 10.44
CA ASP A 127 -16.18 -9.21 9.14
C ASP A 127 -17.25 -9.03 8.05
N VAL A 128 -18.53 -9.14 8.40
CA VAL A 128 -19.67 -8.85 7.50
C VAL A 128 -19.65 -7.37 7.10
N GLU A 129 -19.53 -6.45 8.06
CA GLU A 129 -19.43 -5.01 7.81
C GLU A 129 -18.26 -4.66 6.86
N ILE A 130 -17.10 -5.31 7.05
CA ILE A 130 -15.94 -5.15 6.16
C ILE A 130 -16.27 -5.65 4.74
N LEU A 131 -16.94 -6.79 4.62
CA LEU A 131 -17.33 -7.33 3.32
C LEU A 131 -18.41 -6.47 2.63
N GLU A 132 -19.39 -5.94 3.38
CA GLU A 132 -20.39 -5.01 2.85
C GLU A 132 -19.73 -3.74 2.33
N GLN A 133 -18.82 -3.14 3.10
CA GLN A 133 -18.03 -2.00 2.64
C GLN A 133 -17.23 -2.33 1.38
N PHE A 134 -16.60 -3.51 1.32
CA PHE A 134 -15.91 -3.95 0.12
C PHE A 134 -16.84 -4.02 -1.12
N LEU A 135 -18.07 -4.48 -0.94
CA LEU A 135 -19.04 -4.61 -2.04
C LEU A 135 -19.49 -3.24 -2.58
N THR A 136 -19.47 -2.18 -1.78
CA THR A 136 -19.72 -0.82 -2.31
C THR A 136 -18.73 -0.45 -3.41
N TYR A 137 -17.44 -0.82 -3.26
CA TYR A 137 -16.43 -0.58 -4.31
C TYR A 137 -16.61 -1.46 -5.55
N VAL A 138 -17.26 -2.63 -5.39
CA VAL A 138 -17.62 -3.50 -6.51
C VAL A 138 -18.73 -2.85 -7.32
N ASP A 139 -19.77 -2.40 -6.64
CA ASP A 139 -20.95 -1.77 -7.25
C ASP A 139 -20.57 -0.45 -7.94
N ASP A 140 -19.64 0.31 -7.37
CA ASP A 140 -19.06 1.53 -7.95
C ASP A 140 -18.08 1.25 -9.12
N GLY A 141 -17.72 -0.02 -9.36
CA GLY A 141 -16.81 -0.41 -10.45
C GLY A 141 -15.35 0.01 -10.23
N VAL A 142 -14.93 0.27 -8.98
CA VAL A 142 -13.60 0.81 -8.64
C VAL A 142 -12.69 -0.21 -7.93
N LEU A 143 -13.09 -1.47 -7.85
CA LEU A 143 -12.36 -2.52 -7.13
C LEU A 143 -10.95 -2.79 -7.69
N ALA A 144 -10.82 -2.87 -9.02
CA ALA A 144 -9.55 -3.19 -9.66
C ALA A 144 -8.69 -1.93 -9.80
N THR A 145 -7.73 -1.74 -8.91
CA THR A 145 -6.85 -0.57 -8.90
C THR A 145 -5.37 -0.90 -9.17
N PHE A 146 -4.58 0.14 -9.42
CA PHE A 146 -3.12 0.10 -9.31
C PHE A 146 -2.62 1.33 -8.55
N PRO A 147 -1.60 1.19 -7.67
CA PRO A 147 -1.10 2.31 -6.89
C PRO A 147 -0.03 3.12 -7.65
N ILE A 148 -0.10 4.45 -7.52
CA ILE A 148 1.04 5.34 -7.70
C ILE A 148 1.43 5.90 -6.33
N ILE A 149 2.64 5.61 -5.89
CA ILE A 149 3.14 5.94 -4.56
C ILE A 149 4.03 7.18 -4.65
N ALA A 150 3.64 8.24 -3.96
CA ALA A 150 4.46 9.42 -3.76
C ALA A 150 5.25 9.25 -2.47
N LEU A 151 6.58 9.17 -2.56
CA LEU A 151 7.48 8.90 -1.45
C LEU A 151 8.40 10.09 -1.21
N ARG A 152 8.40 10.64 0.01
CA ARG A 152 9.46 11.56 0.41
C ARG A 152 10.73 10.77 0.67
N HIS A 153 11.88 11.26 0.19
CA HIS A 153 13.17 10.66 0.52
C HIS A 153 13.35 10.50 2.05
N ALA A 154 14.12 9.49 2.46
CA ALA A 154 14.49 9.28 3.86
C ALA A 154 15.32 10.45 4.40
N LYS A 155 15.49 10.51 5.73
CA LYS A 155 16.24 11.59 6.38
C LYS A 155 17.63 11.74 5.73
N ALA A 156 17.87 12.91 5.14
CA ALA A 156 19.16 13.30 4.60
C ALA A 156 20.04 13.91 5.70
N THR A 157 21.36 13.90 5.47
CA THR A 157 22.33 14.68 6.28
C THR A 157 21.84 16.13 6.39
N PRO A 158 21.92 16.79 7.55
CA PRO A 158 21.52 18.20 7.68
C PRO A 158 22.25 19.09 6.66
N ARG A 159 21.66 20.24 6.32
CA ARG A 159 22.23 21.13 5.28
C ARG A 159 23.49 21.82 5.80
N GLU A 160 23.47 22.19 7.07
CA GLU A 160 24.56 22.76 7.84
C GLU A 160 25.79 21.85 7.95
N ASP A 161 25.60 20.53 7.80
CA ASP A 161 26.65 19.51 7.88
C ASP A 161 27.11 19.03 6.50
N TRP A 162 26.82 19.78 5.42
CA TRP A 162 27.11 19.37 4.04
C TRP A 162 27.66 20.53 3.20
N ASP A 163 28.93 20.43 2.82
CA ASP A 163 29.65 21.46 2.05
C ASP A 163 29.51 21.33 0.52
N GLY A 164 28.86 20.27 0.04
CA GLY A 164 28.67 20.03 -1.40
C GLY A 164 27.35 20.58 -1.97
N PRO A 165 27.09 20.39 -3.27
CA PRO A 165 25.78 20.70 -3.87
C PRO A 165 24.64 19.96 -3.15
N ASP A 166 23.47 20.59 -2.95
CA ASP A 166 22.36 19.97 -2.20
C ASP A 166 21.88 18.66 -2.88
N ALA A 167 21.85 18.59 -4.21
CA ALA A 167 21.51 17.37 -4.94
C ALA A 167 22.43 16.18 -4.63
N ALA A 168 23.69 16.44 -4.26
CA ALA A 168 24.67 15.42 -3.89
C ALA A 168 24.56 14.98 -2.41
N ARG A 169 23.74 15.67 -1.60
CA ARG A 169 23.61 15.41 -0.16
C ARG A 169 23.08 13.99 0.11
N PRO A 170 23.81 13.16 0.88
CA PRO A 170 23.45 11.78 1.09
C PRO A 170 22.35 11.62 2.15
N LEU A 171 21.90 10.37 2.32
CA LEU A 171 21.11 10.01 3.49
C LEU A 171 21.93 10.20 4.77
N ALA A 172 21.27 10.66 5.82
CA ALA A 172 21.88 10.75 7.14
C ALA A 172 22.32 9.35 7.58
N PRO A 173 23.58 9.17 8.02
CA PRO A 173 24.04 7.92 8.59
C PRO A 173 23.12 7.44 9.71
N GLY A 174 22.88 6.13 9.78
CA GLY A 174 21.95 5.56 10.75
C GLY A 174 20.48 5.79 10.40
N ARG A 175 19.90 6.94 10.77
CA ARG A 175 18.43 7.16 10.65
C ARG A 175 17.93 7.06 9.21
N GLY A 176 18.57 7.75 8.26
CA GLY A 176 18.16 7.73 6.85
C GLY A 176 18.29 6.33 6.23
N ALA A 177 19.40 5.64 6.52
CA ALA A 177 19.63 4.28 6.03
C ALA A 177 18.62 3.26 6.62
N ARG A 178 18.30 3.35 7.92
CA ARG A 178 17.28 2.49 8.55
C ARG A 178 15.89 2.75 7.97
N GLN A 179 15.53 4.02 7.75
CA GLN A 179 14.29 4.40 7.06
C GLN A 179 14.21 3.79 5.65
N ALA A 180 15.25 3.94 4.84
CA ALA A 180 15.30 3.35 3.50
C ALA A 180 15.12 1.81 3.51
N LYS A 181 15.71 1.13 4.50
CA LYS A 181 15.56 -0.33 4.68
C LYS A 181 14.13 -0.72 5.10
N ALA A 182 13.53 0.02 6.03
CA ALA A 182 12.18 -0.27 6.54
C ALA A 182 11.07 -0.03 5.50
N LEU A 183 11.34 0.78 4.47
CA LEU A 183 10.40 1.00 3.37
C LEU A 183 10.22 -0.22 2.45
N VAL A 184 11.15 -1.18 2.48
CA VAL A 184 11.18 -2.28 1.50
C VAL A 184 9.91 -3.13 1.57
N GLY A 185 9.56 -3.66 2.74
CA GLY A 185 8.39 -4.53 2.86
C GLY A 185 7.08 -3.76 2.66
N GLN A 186 6.97 -2.56 3.22
CA GLN A 186 5.83 -1.66 3.01
C GLN A 186 5.54 -1.39 1.54
N LEU A 187 6.54 -0.95 0.77
CA LEU A 187 6.36 -0.65 -0.65
C LEU A 187 6.18 -1.92 -1.48
N ALA A 188 6.79 -3.05 -1.08
CA ALA A 188 6.59 -4.33 -1.72
C ALA A 188 5.16 -4.87 -1.54
N ALA A 189 4.51 -4.59 -0.39
CA ALA A 189 3.12 -4.98 -0.13
C ALA A 189 2.14 -4.42 -1.17
N PHE A 190 2.43 -3.25 -1.74
CA PHE A 190 1.66 -2.62 -2.82
C PHE A 190 2.08 -3.06 -4.24
N GLY A 191 2.92 -4.08 -4.36
CA GLY A 191 3.24 -4.72 -5.63
C GLY A 191 4.03 -3.86 -6.62
N VAL A 192 4.87 -2.94 -6.13
CA VAL A 192 5.65 -1.98 -6.95
C VAL A 192 6.36 -2.66 -8.14
N ARG A 193 6.12 -2.14 -9.35
CA ARG A 193 6.71 -2.62 -10.60
C ARG A 193 7.64 -1.61 -11.28
N ARG A 194 7.51 -0.33 -10.95
CA ARG A 194 8.34 0.76 -11.47
C ARG A 194 8.87 1.61 -10.33
N ILE A 195 10.16 1.88 -10.35
CA ILE A 195 10.84 2.75 -9.38
C ILE A 195 11.37 3.95 -10.14
N ILE A 196 10.88 5.13 -9.77
CA ILE A 196 11.25 6.41 -10.34
C ILE A 196 11.77 7.25 -9.18
N SER A 197 12.85 7.96 -9.40
CA SER A 197 13.45 8.82 -8.38
C SER A 197 13.84 10.14 -9.01
N SER A 198 13.75 11.21 -8.22
CA SER A 198 14.61 12.38 -8.46
C SER A 198 16.07 11.91 -8.55
N ASP A 199 16.83 12.62 -9.35
CA ASP A 199 18.28 12.51 -9.50
C ASP A 199 19.11 12.88 -8.26
N ALA A 200 18.51 13.49 -7.24
CA ALA A 200 19.20 13.73 -5.98
C ALA A 200 19.65 12.41 -5.32
N VAL A 201 20.89 12.40 -4.81
CA VAL A 201 21.54 11.22 -4.21
C VAL A 201 20.69 10.62 -3.09
N ARG A 202 20.12 11.46 -2.22
CA ARG A 202 19.20 11.02 -1.14
C ARG A 202 17.94 10.31 -1.65
N CYS A 203 17.35 10.74 -2.76
CA CYS A 203 16.16 10.10 -3.33
C CYS A 203 16.52 8.72 -3.89
N VAL A 204 17.59 8.64 -4.69
CA VAL A 204 18.06 7.37 -5.27
C VAL A 204 18.43 6.39 -4.16
N ALA A 205 19.19 6.84 -3.15
CA ALA A 205 19.58 6.03 -2.01
C ALA A 205 18.38 5.53 -1.19
N THR A 206 17.29 6.31 -1.09
CA THR A 206 16.07 5.91 -0.37
C THR A 206 15.42 4.68 -1.00
N VAL A 207 15.37 4.59 -2.34
CA VAL A 207 14.73 3.48 -3.05
C VAL A 207 15.69 2.37 -3.48
N THR A 208 17.00 2.53 -3.22
CA THR A 208 18.01 1.52 -3.56
C THR A 208 17.78 0.16 -2.88
N PRO A 209 17.45 0.09 -1.58
CA PRO A 209 17.11 -1.19 -0.94
C PRO A 209 15.90 -1.89 -1.60
N LEU A 210 14.87 -1.12 -1.95
CA LEU A 210 13.68 -1.65 -2.65
C LEU A 210 14.04 -2.17 -4.04
N ALA A 211 14.82 -1.40 -4.80
CA ALA A 211 15.28 -1.78 -6.13
C ALA A 211 16.04 -3.10 -6.11
N LYS A 212 16.93 -3.28 -5.14
CA LYS A 212 17.67 -4.53 -4.92
C LYS A 212 16.73 -5.69 -4.57
N ALA A 213 15.82 -5.49 -3.61
CA ALA A 213 14.89 -6.53 -3.16
C ALA A 213 13.94 -7.00 -4.28
N LEU A 214 13.51 -6.09 -5.14
CA LEU A 214 12.60 -6.40 -6.25
C LEU A 214 13.32 -6.83 -7.54
N GLY A 215 14.65 -6.71 -7.60
CA GLY A 215 15.42 -6.89 -8.84
C GLY A 215 15.00 -5.93 -9.94
N ARG A 216 14.71 -4.66 -9.60
CA ARG A 216 14.18 -3.66 -10.54
C ARG A 216 15.10 -2.44 -10.63
N PRO A 217 15.37 -1.91 -11.85
CA PRO A 217 16.19 -0.72 -11.99
C PRO A 217 15.46 0.55 -11.54
N ILE A 218 16.23 1.47 -10.95
CA ILE A 218 15.78 2.83 -10.62
C ILE A 218 15.88 3.68 -11.89
N HIS A 219 14.77 4.34 -12.25
CA HIS A 219 14.78 5.32 -13.32
C HIS A 219 14.90 6.71 -12.70
N SER A 220 16.10 7.27 -12.77
CA SER A 220 16.40 8.62 -12.29
C SER A 220 15.93 9.67 -13.28
N THR A 221 15.40 10.80 -12.80
CA THR A 221 15.03 11.94 -13.64
C THR A 221 15.02 13.26 -12.86
N PRO A 222 15.55 14.36 -13.44
CA PRO A 222 15.47 15.69 -12.82
C PRO A 222 14.05 16.25 -12.77
N LEU A 223 13.12 15.74 -13.59
CA LEU A 223 11.77 16.30 -13.77
C LEU A 223 10.89 16.27 -12.52
N ILE A 224 11.27 15.50 -11.50
CA ILE A 224 10.65 15.46 -10.16
C ILE A 224 11.67 15.79 -9.06
N GLY A 225 12.78 16.43 -9.42
CA GLY A 225 13.83 16.92 -8.54
C GLY A 225 13.52 18.29 -7.96
N GLN A 226 14.14 18.60 -6.82
CA GLN A 226 13.94 19.88 -6.13
C GLN A 226 14.55 21.05 -6.90
N ASP A 227 15.79 20.90 -7.40
CA ASP A 227 16.47 21.95 -8.15
C ASP A 227 15.66 22.35 -9.40
N ALA A 228 15.25 21.36 -10.21
CA ALA A 228 14.40 21.62 -11.37
C ALA A 228 13.04 22.25 -11.01
N TRP A 229 12.49 21.93 -9.83
CA TRP A 229 11.25 22.54 -9.34
C TRP A 229 11.46 24.01 -8.97
N GLU A 230 12.54 24.33 -8.27
CA GLU A 230 12.90 25.70 -7.86
C GLU A 230 13.29 26.56 -9.08
N ASP A 231 13.96 25.98 -10.08
CA ASP A 231 14.36 26.64 -11.32
C ASP A 231 13.22 26.75 -12.36
N GLY A 232 12.05 26.17 -12.09
CA GLY A 232 10.90 26.17 -13.01
C GLY A 232 11.09 25.29 -14.26
N THR A 233 12.07 24.38 -14.26
CA THR A 233 12.38 23.45 -15.37
C THR A 233 11.81 22.04 -15.16
N SER A 234 11.17 21.77 -14.03
CA SER A 234 10.51 20.50 -13.74
C SER A 234 9.34 20.21 -14.69
N ASP A 235 9.07 18.92 -14.93
CA ASP A 235 7.90 18.47 -15.70
C ASP A 235 7.25 17.27 -15.00
N VAL A 236 6.67 17.55 -13.84
CA VAL A 236 5.94 16.57 -13.03
C VAL A 236 4.78 15.98 -13.84
N ARG A 237 4.10 16.81 -14.65
CA ARG A 237 2.97 16.42 -15.49
C ARG A 237 3.32 15.30 -16.46
N ALA A 238 4.43 15.41 -17.19
CA ALA A 238 4.86 14.36 -18.11
C ALA A 238 5.18 13.05 -17.40
N VAL A 239 5.86 13.12 -16.25
CA VAL A 239 6.18 11.93 -15.45
C VAL A 239 4.92 11.24 -14.97
N ILE A 240 4.00 11.98 -14.34
CA ILE A 240 2.75 11.44 -13.80
C ILE A 240 1.84 10.92 -14.90
N GLY A 241 1.62 11.69 -15.98
CA GLY A 241 0.81 11.25 -17.11
C GLY A 241 1.32 9.94 -17.72
N LYS A 242 2.65 9.77 -17.82
CA LYS A 242 3.25 8.51 -18.29
C LYS A 242 2.98 7.35 -17.31
N ARG A 243 2.96 7.58 -16.00
CA ARG A 243 2.66 6.53 -15.00
C ARG A 243 1.18 6.14 -15.01
N VAL A 244 0.27 7.11 -15.04
CA VAL A 244 -1.18 6.89 -15.13
C VAL A 244 -1.52 6.07 -16.38
N ARG A 245 -1.00 6.46 -17.56
CA ARG A 245 -1.20 5.70 -18.81
C ARG A 245 -0.61 4.29 -18.78
N ALA A 246 0.51 4.10 -18.08
CA ALA A 246 1.17 2.81 -18.01
C ALA A 246 0.44 1.78 -17.13
N ARG A 247 -0.46 2.22 -16.24
CA ARG A 247 -1.33 1.37 -15.40
C ARG A 247 -0.56 0.28 -14.64
N LYS A 248 0.60 0.66 -14.12
CA LYS A 248 1.52 -0.25 -13.41
C LYS A 248 1.83 0.34 -12.04
N PRO A 249 1.80 -0.49 -10.97
CA PRO A 249 2.23 -0.06 -9.64
C PRO A 249 3.59 0.62 -9.68
N ALA A 250 3.69 1.84 -9.17
CA ALA A 250 4.91 2.64 -9.25
C ALA A 250 5.17 3.39 -7.95
N VAL A 251 6.45 3.58 -7.62
CA VAL A 251 6.89 4.51 -6.57
C VAL A 251 7.72 5.63 -7.19
N LEU A 252 7.46 6.86 -6.73
CA LEU A 252 8.17 8.07 -7.09
C LEU A 252 8.83 8.64 -5.84
N SER A 253 10.16 8.54 -5.73
CA SER A 253 10.91 9.18 -4.66
C SER A 253 11.24 10.63 -5.03
N SER A 254 10.79 11.57 -4.21
CA SER A 254 10.93 13.01 -4.45
C SER A 254 11.07 13.78 -3.13
N HIS A 255 10.87 15.09 -3.18
CA HIS A 255 11.19 16.06 -2.14
C HIS A 255 9.94 16.72 -1.58
N GLY A 256 10.01 17.22 -0.35
CA GLY A 256 8.91 17.94 0.32
C GLY A 256 8.22 18.97 -0.57
N PRO A 257 8.95 19.92 -1.18
CA PRO A 257 8.37 20.95 -2.04
C PRO A 257 7.70 20.44 -3.33
N VAL A 258 8.12 19.28 -3.83
CA VAL A 258 7.68 18.73 -5.12
C VAL A 258 6.46 17.80 -4.97
N LEU A 259 6.31 17.17 -3.81
CA LEU A 259 5.22 16.22 -3.52
C LEU A 259 3.81 16.81 -3.73
N PRO A 260 3.51 18.07 -3.32
CA PRO A 260 2.22 18.69 -3.65
C PRO A 260 1.94 18.76 -5.15
N GLY A 261 2.98 19.02 -5.96
CA GLY A 261 2.90 18.99 -7.42
C GLY A 261 2.58 17.58 -7.94
N ILE A 262 3.24 16.55 -7.41
CA ILE A 262 2.96 15.14 -7.78
C ILE A 262 1.50 14.76 -7.51
N LEU A 263 0.98 15.06 -6.32
CA LEU A 263 -0.42 14.75 -5.96
C LEU A 263 -1.41 15.57 -6.79
N SER A 264 -1.08 16.84 -7.07
CA SER A 264 -1.91 17.71 -7.91
C SER A 264 -2.00 17.25 -9.35
N GLU A 265 -0.88 16.77 -9.93
CA GLU A 265 -0.84 16.20 -11.27
C GLU A 265 -1.51 14.83 -11.35
N LEU A 266 -1.47 14.04 -10.28
CA LEU A 266 -2.26 12.80 -10.19
C LEU A 266 -3.75 13.12 -10.28
N ALA A 267 -4.24 14.06 -9.46
CA ALA A 267 -5.63 14.49 -9.49
C ALA A 267 -6.06 15.05 -10.86
N LEU A 268 -5.22 15.87 -11.50
CA LEU A 268 -5.51 16.38 -12.85
C LEU A 268 -5.56 15.25 -13.88
N ALA A 269 -4.58 14.35 -13.88
CA ALA A 269 -4.47 13.28 -14.85
C ALA A 269 -5.63 12.26 -14.75
N THR A 270 -6.29 12.21 -13.60
CA THR A 270 -7.42 11.31 -13.32
C THR A 270 -8.76 12.03 -13.27
N GLY A 271 -8.83 13.33 -13.58
CA GLY A 271 -10.08 14.11 -13.53
C GLY A 271 -10.66 14.29 -12.12
N THR A 272 -9.86 14.13 -11.08
CA THR A 272 -10.30 14.23 -9.68
C THR A 272 -10.36 15.69 -9.24
N LEU A 273 -11.46 16.07 -8.59
CA LEU A 273 -11.59 17.38 -7.97
C LEU A 273 -10.53 17.57 -6.89
N ARG A 274 -9.82 18.69 -6.97
CA ARG A 274 -8.80 19.06 -5.98
C ARG A 274 -9.48 19.46 -4.68
N GLY A 275 -8.91 19.05 -3.57
CA GLY A 275 -9.38 19.39 -2.23
C GLY A 275 -8.25 19.35 -1.21
N SER A 276 -8.57 19.74 0.03
CA SER A 276 -7.61 19.80 1.15
C SER A 276 -6.95 18.44 1.45
N TYR A 277 -7.62 17.33 1.15
CA TYR A 277 -7.09 15.97 1.32
C TYR A 277 -5.79 15.73 0.54
N LEU A 278 -5.58 16.37 -0.62
CA LEU A 278 -4.33 16.28 -1.38
C LEU A 278 -3.17 16.98 -0.67
N GLY A 279 -3.45 18.08 0.04
CA GLY A 279 -2.48 18.77 0.87
C GLY A 279 -2.02 17.88 2.03
N SER A 280 -2.97 17.27 2.74
CA SER A 280 -2.66 16.30 3.80
C SER A 280 -1.84 15.12 3.27
N ALA A 281 -2.20 14.57 2.11
CA ALA A 281 -1.48 13.44 1.49
C ALA A 281 -0.09 13.79 0.94
N SER A 282 0.22 15.07 0.73
CA SER A 282 1.53 15.51 0.24
C SER A 282 2.44 16.06 1.34
N SER A 283 1.88 16.39 2.52
CA SER A 283 2.62 16.81 3.71
C SER A 283 3.30 15.61 4.40
N LEU A 284 4.25 15.02 3.69
CA LEU A 284 4.97 13.82 4.13
C LEU A 284 6.22 14.20 4.89
N GLU A 285 6.44 13.61 6.06
CA GLU A 285 7.74 13.63 6.75
C GLU A 285 8.76 12.70 6.05
N PRO A 286 10.08 12.81 6.33
CA PRO A 286 11.07 11.99 5.63
C PRO A 286 10.80 10.48 5.73
N ALA A 287 10.87 9.80 4.58
CA ALA A 287 10.48 8.40 4.37
C ALA A 287 8.98 8.07 4.55
N ALA A 288 8.10 9.04 4.82
CA ALA A 288 6.67 8.83 4.67
C ALA A 288 6.26 8.81 3.20
N PHE A 289 5.17 8.12 2.90
CA PHE A 289 4.63 7.99 1.55
C PHE A 289 3.12 7.98 1.54
N SER A 290 2.55 8.40 0.42
CA SER A 290 1.12 8.27 0.12
C SER A 290 0.93 7.33 -1.05
N VAL A 291 0.04 6.36 -0.88
CA VAL A 291 -0.38 5.40 -1.91
C VAL A 291 -1.67 5.93 -2.53
N VAL A 292 -1.61 6.30 -3.81
CA VAL A 292 -2.77 6.79 -4.56
C VAL A 292 -3.29 5.65 -5.43
N HIS A 293 -4.47 5.12 -5.10
CA HIS A 293 -5.09 4.02 -5.83
C HIS A 293 -5.92 4.55 -7.00
N LEU A 294 -5.54 4.14 -8.21
CA LEU A 294 -6.21 4.54 -9.45
C LEU A 294 -6.94 3.35 -10.09
N PRO A 295 -8.12 3.57 -10.70
CA PRO A 295 -8.83 2.51 -11.41
C PRO A 295 -8.00 1.97 -12.57
N ARG A 296 -7.89 0.63 -12.67
CA ARG A 296 -7.07 -0.05 -13.68
C ARG A 296 -7.63 0.10 -15.09
N GLU A 297 -8.95 0.04 -15.24
CA GLU A 297 -9.61 0.05 -16.55
C GLU A 297 -9.81 1.48 -17.08
N HIS A 298 -10.26 2.38 -16.20
CA HIS A 298 -10.56 3.77 -16.52
C HIS A 298 -9.84 4.74 -15.58
N PRO A 299 -8.50 4.94 -15.71
CA PRO A 299 -7.77 5.83 -14.80
C PRO A 299 -8.25 7.30 -14.78
N GLY A 300 -9.05 7.71 -15.77
CA GLY A 300 -9.66 9.04 -15.85
C GLY A 300 -10.94 9.22 -15.04
N SER A 301 -11.42 8.19 -14.33
CA SER A 301 -12.66 8.26 -13.52
C SER A 301 -12.42 8.71 -12.08
N GLY A 302 -11.23 9.21 -11.76
CA GLY A 302 -10.89 9.72 -10.44
C GLY A 302 -9.91 8.86 -9.65
N ILE A 303 -9.35 9.44 -8.60
CA ILE A 303 -8.62 8.73 -7.54
C ILE A 303 -9.66 7.99 -6.69
N VAL A 304 -9.47 6.68 -6.49
CA VAL A 304 -10.39 5.86 -5.67
C VAL A 304 -10.13 6.10 -4.19
N SER A 305 -8.86 6.09 -3.80
CA SER A 305 -8.46 6.31 -2.42
C SER A 305 -7.00 6.77 -2.33
N ILE A 306 -6.70 7.44 -1.22
CA ILE A 306 -5.33 7.79 -0.83
C ILE A 306 -5.12 7.33 0.61
N GLU A 307 -4.04 6.61 0.85
CA GLU A 307 -3.59 6.24 2.20
C GLU A 307 -2.17 6.75 2.45
N THR A 308 -1.94 7.35 3.62
CA THR A 308 -0.64 7.89 4.02
C THR A 308 0.00 7.01 5.08
N HIS A 309 1.26 6.67 4.87
CA HIS A 309 2.04 5.77 5.71
C HIS A 309 3.28 6.48 6.22
N VAL A 310 3.54 6.32 7.53
CA VAL A 310 4.73 6.86 8.19
C VAL A 310 5.62 5.69 8.59
N PRO A 311 6.93 5.72 8.27
CA PRO A 311 7.84 4.65 8.58
C PRO A 311 8.04 4.50 10.09
N LYS A 312 7.92 3.26 10.59
CA LYS A 312 8.24 2.90 11.98
C LYS A 312 9.74 2.62 12.12
N VAL A 313 10.56 3.65 12.31
CA VAL A 313 12.03 3.53 12.48
C VAL A 313 12.57 4.42 13.58
#